data_AF-A0A357CS20-F1
#
_entry.id   AF-A0A357CS20-F1
#
_cell.length_a   1.000
_cell.length_b   1.000
_cell.length_c   1.000
_cell.angle_alpha   90.00
_cell.angle_beta   90.00
_cell.angle_gamma   90.00
#
_symmetry.space_group_name_H-M   'P 1'
#
loop_
_entity.id
_entity.type
_entity.pdbx_description
1 polymer ?
#
loop_
_entity_poly.entity_id
_entity_poly.type
_entity_poly.pdbx_seq_one_letter_code
_entity_poly.pdbx_strand_id
1 'polypeptide(L)' 'HKPAIAEEGGTVLINAGTTGAAGVRGLGNDTIPYSVALLRFNLTDGKYQLAAVDQIRVFSLNGRFILERTVMDVR' A
#
# COMPACT_ATOMS: atom_id res chain seq x y z
N HIS A 1 -1.50 -4.49 11.00
CA HIS A 1 -1.15 -4.95 9.64
C HIS A 1 -2.26 -4.61 8.62
N LYS A 2 -2.66 -3.34 8.50
CA LYS A 2 -3.65 -2.89 7.51
C LYS A 2 -2.97 -1.87 6.60
N PRO A 3 -3.03 -2.02 5.26
CA PRO A 3 -2.50 -1.03 4.35
C PRO A 3 -3.17 0.33 4.57
N ALA A 4 -2.37 1.40 4.55
CA ALA A 4 -2.84 2.77 4.74
C ALA A 4 -1.87 3.75 4.07
N ILE A 5 -2.40 4.87 3.60
CA ILE A 5 -1.65 6.02 3.11
C ILE A 5 -2.13 7.22 3.91
N ALA A 6 -1.18 7.99 4.45
CA ALA A 6 -1.45 9.24 5.13
C ALA A 6 -0.46 10.31 4.66
N GLU A 7 -0.86 11.57 4.73
CA GLU A 7 0.01 12.70 4.43
C GLU A 7 0.11 13.61 5.67
N GLU A 8 1.32 13.88 6.11
CA GLU A 8 1.61 14.71 7.29
C GLU A 8 2.74 15.69 6.96
N GLY A 9 2.42 16.99 6.94
CA GLY A 9 3.41 18.05 6.71
C GLY A 9 4.21 17.91 5.41
N GLY A 10 3.58 17.46 4.32
CA GLY A 10 4.24 17.19 3.03
C GLY A 10 5.02 15.88 2.97
N THR A 11 4.96 15.06 4.02
CA THR A 11 5.53 13.71 4.04
C THR A 11 4.42 12.69 3.81
N VAL A 12 4.63 11.76 2.87
CA VAL A 12 3.70 10.65 2.62
C VAL A 12 4.13 9.42 3.41
N LEU A 13 3.27 9.00 4.33
CA LEU A 13 3.44 7.81 5.17
C LEU A 13 2.71 6.63 4.53
N ILE A 14 3.44 5.55 4.22
CA ILE A 14 2.91 4.40 3.48
C ILE A 14 3.08 3.13 4.29
N ASN A 15 1.97 2.57 4.75
CA ASN A 15 1.93 1.25 5.33
C ASN A 15 1.58 0.23 4.23
N ALA A 16 2.56 -0.58 3.81
CA ALA A 16 2.37 -1.57 2.76
C ALA A 16 1.57 -2.81 3.22
N GLY A 17 1.29 -2.95 4.51
CA GLY A 17 0.65 -4.13 5.08
C GLY A 17 1.63 -5.29 5.28
N THR A 18 1.28 -6.49 4.82
CA THR A 18 2.11 -7.70 4.99
C THR A 18 2.05 -8.62 3.78
N THR A 19 3.21 -8.97 3.23
CA THR A 19 3.34 -9.92 2.12
C THR A 19 3.42 -11.38 2.60
N GLY A 20 3.64 -11.62 3.90
CA GLY A 20 3.77 -12.96 4.48
C GLY A 20 2.64 -13.37 5.42
N ALA A 21 1.64 -12.51 5.66
CA ALA A 21 0.58 -12.70 6.66
C ALA A 21 1.12 -13.08 8.07
N ALA A 22 2.39 -12.77 8.36
CA ALA A 22 3.17 -13.41 9.43
C ALA A 22 2.84 -12.91 10.85
N GLY A 23 1.92 -11.95 11.01
CA GLY A 23 1.75 -11.22 12.28
C GLY A 23 0.51 -11.56 13.13
N VAL A 24 -0.47 -12.30 12.62
CA VAL A 24 -1.72 -12.60 13.36
C VAL A 24 -2.13 -14.06 13.21
N ARG A 25 -1.24 -14.99 13.53
CA ARG A 25 -1.67 -16.33 13.92
C ARG A 25 -1.90 -16.29 15.44
N GLY A 26 -3.11 -15.95 15.88
CA GLY A 26 -3.48 -16.13 17.29
C GLY A 26 -4.67 -15.35 17.86
N LEU A 27 -5.17 -14.28 17.23
CA LEU A 27 -6.18 -13.40 17.87
C LEU A 27 -7.30 -12.90 16.93
N GLY A 28 -7.82 -13.75 16.05
CA GLY A 28 -9.04 -13.42 15.29
C GLY A 28 -9.28 -14.31 14.07
N ASN A 29 -10.55 -14.51 13.73
CA ASN A 29 -11.02 -15.30 12.57
C ASN A 29 -10.90 -14.56 11.22
N ASP A 30 -10.34 -13.35 11.20
CA ASP A 30 -10.25 -12.55 9.97
C ASP A 30 -9.06 -12.98 9.11
N THR A 31 -9.34 -13.41 7.88
CA THR A 31 -8.32 -13.72 6.88
C THR A 31 -7.68 -12.40 6.40
N ILE A 32 -6.47 -12.10 6.88
CA ILE A 32 -5.73 -10.90 6.46
C ILE A 32 -5.21 -11.13 5.03
N PRO A 33 -5.57 -10.30 4.04
CA PRO A 33 -5.04 -10.43 2.70
C PRO A 33 -3.55 -10.10 2.64
N TYR A 34 -2.82 -10.79 1.77
CA TYR A 34 -1.46 -10.38 1.40
C TYR A 34 -1.53 -9.00 0.77
N SER A 35 -0.57 -8.13 1.09
CA SER A 35 -0.58 -6.75 0.61
C SER A 35 0.80 -6.25 0.25
N VAL A 36 0.86 -5.40 -0.78
CA VAL A 36 2.05 -4.66 -1.23
C VAL A 36 1.64 -3.25 -1.65
N ALA A 37 2.53 -2.29 -1.45
CA ALA A 37 2.42 -0.94 -1.98
C ALA A 37 3.51 -0.72 -3.03
N LEU A 38 3.11 -0.42 -4.26
CA LEU A 38 4.04 -0.06 -5.34
C LEU A 38 4.10 1.46 -5.46
N LEU A 39 5.30 2.02 -5.26
CA LEU A 39 5.55 3.45 -5.33
C LEU A 39 5.94 3.84 -6.75
N ARG A 40 5.27 4.84 -7.30
CA ARG A 40 5.56 5.38 -8.63
C ARG A 40 6.19 6.75 -8.47
N PHE A 41 7.43 6.89 -8.90
CA PHE A 41 8.13 8.18 -8.90
C PHE A 41 8.26 8.70 -10.34
N ASN A 42 8.00 9.99 -10.51
CA ASN A 42 8.37 10.72 -11.72
C ASN A 42 9.69 11.45 -11.47
N LEU A 43 10.53 11.57 -12.51
CA LEU A 43 11.70 12.42 -12.48
C LEU A 43 11.33 13.78 -13.08
N THR A 44 11.31 14.81 -12.23
CA THR A 44 10.96 16.19 -12.62
C THR A 44 12.05 17.12 -12.09
N ASP A 45 12.62 17.94 -12.97
CA ASP A 45 13.72 18.86 -12.65
C ASP A 45 14.90 18.20 -11.90
N GLY A 46 15.24 16.97 -12.31
CA GLY A 46 16.32 16.19 -11.71
C GLY A 46 16.01 15.62 -10.32
N LYS A 47 14.76 15.71 -9.83
CA LYS A 47 14.33 15.16 -8.54
C LYS A 47 13.23 14.13 -8.74
N TYR A 48 13.29 13.03 -7.98
CA TYR A 48 12.21 12.06 -7.93
C TYR A 48 11.09 12.58 -7.04
N GLN A 49 9.87 12.63 -7.58
CA GLN A 49 8.66 13.02 -6.87
C GLN A 49 7.68 11.86 -6.90
N LEU A 50 7.10 11.52 -5.75
CA LEU A 50 6.10 10.46 -5.67
C LEU A 50 4.85 10.91 -6.42
N ALA A 51 4.49 10.18 -7.49
CA ALA A 51 3.38 10.51 -8.37
C ALA A 51 2.13 9.70 -8.04
N ALA A 52 2.31 8.45 -7.60
CA ALA A 52 1.20 7.60 -7.19
C ALA A 52 1.67 6.44 -6.31
N VAL A 53 0.73 5.88 -5.56
CA VAL A 53 0.88 4.65 -4.79
C VAL A 53 -0.20 3.67 -5.21
N ASP A 54 0.22 2.50 -5.67
CA ASP A 54 -0.68 1.39 -5.99
C ASP A 54 -0.69 0.40 -4.82
N GLN A 55 -1.80 0.31 -4.09
CA GLN A 55 -2.01 -0.70 -3.06
C GLN A 55 -2.67 -1.93 -3.67
N ILE A 56 -1.98 -3.07 -3.58
CA ILE A 56 -2.47 -4.36 -4.07
C ILE A 56 -2.76 -5.24 -2.87
N ARG A 57 -3.97 -5.82 -2.80
CA ARG A 57 -4.38 -6.78 -1.78
C ARG A 57 -4.83 -8.08 -2.43
N VAL A 58 -4.26 -9.22 -2.05
CA VAL A 58 -4.55 -10.55 -2.60
C VAL A 58 -5.22 -11.41 -1.53
N PHE A 59 -6.37 -11.98 -1.86
CA PHE A 59 -7.18 -12.82 -0.99
C PHE A 59 -7.06 -14.28 -1.43
N SER A 60 -6.20 -15.04 -0.75
CA SER A 60 -5.83 -16.43 -1.07
C SER A 60 -7.02 -17.38 -1.13
N LEU A 61 -8.04 -17.17 -0.29
CA LEU A 61 -9.17 -18.10 -0.16
C LEU A 61 -10.10 -18.13 -1.38
N ASN A 62 -10.17 -17.03 -2.15
CA ASN A 62 -11.17 -16.87 -3.22
C ASN A 62 -10.55 -16.46 -4.56
N GLY A 63 -9.21 -16.44 -4.68
CA GLY A 63 -8.52 -16.03 -5.92
C GLY A 63 -8.80 -14.59 -6.34
N ARG A 64 -9.21 -13.72 -5.41
CA ARG A 64 -9.53 -12.30 -5.69
C ARG A 64 -8.35 -11.41 -5.35
N PHE A 65 -8.21 -10.30 -6.07
CA PHE A 65 -7.34 -9.20 -5.67
C PHE A 65 -8.06 -7.86 -5.82
N ILE A 66 -7.60 -6.88 -5.04
CA ILE A 66 -8.01 -5.48 -5.13
C ILE A 66 -6.76 -4.65 -5.46
N LEU A 67 -6.90 -3.75 -6.43
CA LEU A 67 -5.91 -2.73 -6.76
C LEU A 67 -6.54 -1.36 -6.51
N GLU A 68 -5.94 -0.57 -5.63
CA GLU A 68 -6.33 0.81 -5.36
C GLU A 68 -5.16 1.73 -5.68
N ARG A 69 -5.38 2.71 -6.55
CA ARG A 69 -4.40 3.75 -6.87
C ARG A 69 -4.76 5.03 -6.13
N THR A 70 -3.80 5.55 -5.38
CA THR A 70 -3.85 6.93 -4.89
C THR A 70 -2.90 7.76 -5.75
N VAL A 71 -3.43 8.75 -6.47
CA VAL A 71 -2.62 9.73 -7.21
C VAL A 71 -2.22 10.83 -6.24
N MET A 72 -0.94 11.19 -6.24
CA MET A 72 -0.46 12.29 -5.38
C MET A 72 -0.79 13.62 -6.06
N ASP A 73 -1.37 14.56 -5.32
CA ASP A 73 -1.51 15.96 -5.78
C ASP A 73 -0.13 16.61 -5.67
N VAL A 74 0.63 16.57 -6.77
CA VAL A 74 1.93 17.23 -6.85
C VAL A 74 1.66 18.70 -7.17
N ARG A 75 1.64 19.55 -6.13
CA ARG A 75 1.64 21.01 -6.28
C ARG A 75 3.04 21.56 -6.43
#